data_AF-A0A0L7L0T5-F1
#
_entry.id   AF-A0A0L7L0T5-F1
#
_cell.length_a   1.000
_cell.length_b   1.000
_cell.length_c   1.000
_cell.angle_alpha   90.00
_cell.angle_beta   90.00
_cell.angle_gamma   90.00
#
_symmetry.space_group_name_H-M   'P 1'
#
loop_
_entity.id
_entity.type
_entity.pdbx_description
1 polymer ?
#
loop_
_entity_poly.entity_id
_entity_poly.type
_entity_poly.pdbx_seq_one_letter_code
_entity_poly.pdbx_strand_id
1 'polypeptide(L)'
;RLTRANRLLFRLAREKTRQLEWKFVWTRDGTILVRREHREPAKRIRSENDFEKIIYSFVIQFIKDKYLSLGLLNPGSLGNKHDEFVVAMMRHPVEIMAINETWLREGGEARAPVLPGYRLRHAPRDSAGSGGGRDRGGGVGFYLKRGVNARLIAHPQAPIDQMWLSLTLNGLKLAIGTAYRPPWQNVDTFLDALTESVTSLHAFDYIVLTGDFNIDLLELNAPKTKKLLDFLKCAGLDQYVTVPTHFTDHSETLIDLLCSNIKITDIDVDHIPDLSRHSLISCKLRIKKDKPVPKWIVYRPMLSG
;
A
#
# COMPACT_ATOMS: atom_id res chain seq x y z
N ARG A 1 9.70 -46.46 -8.06
CA ARG A 1 9.81 -46.35 -9.54
C ARG A 1 8.54 -45.65 -10.07
N LEU A 2 8.64 -44.65 -10.96
CA LEU A 2 7.47 -43.91 -11.45
C LEU A 2 6.72 -44.69 -12.54
N THR A 3 5.39 -44.59 -12.56
CA THR A 3 4.56 -45.10 -13.67
C THR A 3 4.89 -44.37 -14.98
N ARG A 4 4.46 -44.92 -16.14
CA ARG A 4 4.65 -44.25 -17.45
C ARG A 4 3.98 -42.88 -17.48
N ALA A 5 2.77 -42.76 -16.92
CA ALA A 5 2.04 -41.50 -16.78
C ALA A 5 2.80 -40.49 -15.89
N ASN A 6 3.26 -40.90 -14.70
CA ASN A 6 4.00 -40.00 -13.80
C ASN A 6 5.34 -39.56 -14.39
N ARG A 7 5.98 -40.37 -15.25
CA ARG A 7 7.19 -39.95 -15.97
C ARG A 7 6.94 -38.84 -17.00
N LEU A 8 5.78 -38.83 -17.64
CA LEU A 8 5.38 -37.75 -18.58
C LEU A 8 5.01 -36.49 -17.80
N LEU A 9 4.17 -36.64 -16.77
CA LEU A 9 3.77 -35.52 -15.90
C LEU A 9 4.97 -34.86 -15.20
N PHE A 10 5.96 -35.65 -14.77
CA PHE A 10 7.20 -35.11 -14.18
C PHE A 10 8.04 -34.32 -15.19
N ARG A 11 8.13 -34.78 -16.44
CA ARG A 11 8.83 -34.04 -17.52
C ARG A 11 8.15 -32.71 -17.80
N LEU A 12 6.82 -32.74 -17.98
CA LEU A 12 6.01 -31.54 -18.19
C LEU A 12 6.17 -30.55 -17.04
N ALA A 13 6.09 -31.04 -15.79
CA ALA A 13 6.27 -30.20 -14.61
C ALA A 13 7.66 -29.53 -14.58
N ARG A 14 8.74 -30.27 -14.91
CA ARG A 14 10.11 -29.69 -14.97
C ARG A 14 10.27 -28.65 -16.08
N GLU A 15 9.64 -28.85 -17.22
CA GLU A 15 9.71 -27.90 -18.34
C GLU A 15 8.98 -26.59 -18.01
N LYS A 16 7.71 -26.70 -17.59
CA LYS A 16 6.89 -25.54 -17.22
C LYS A 16 7.49 -24.79 -16.01
N THR A 17 8.02 -25.49 -15.00
CA THR A 17 8.68 -24.84 -13.85
C THR A 17 10.00 -24.14 -14.20
N ARG A 18 10.76 -24.66 -15.19
CA ARG A 18 11.98 -24.02 -15.68
C ARG A 18 11.68 -22.66 -16.33
N GLN A 19 10.59 -22.55 -17.09
CA GLN A 19 10.14 -21.27 -17.67
C GLN A 19 9.77 -20.23 -16.59
N LEU A 20 9.39 -20.70 -15.41
CA LEU A 20 9.03 -19.86 -14.25
C LEU A 20 10.19 -19.65 -13.26
N GLU A 21 11.42 -20.08 -13.61
CA GLU A 21 12.62 -20.02 -12.76
C GLU A 21 12.54 -20.83 -11.44
N TRP A 22 11.63 -21.80 -11.32
CA TRP A 22 11.56 -22.65 -10.12
C TRP A 22 12.62 -23.76 -10.16
N LYS A 23 13.30 -23.96 -9.03
CA LYS A 23 14.42 -24.92 -8.94
C LYS A 23 14.05 -26.25 -8.29
N PHE A 24 12.88 -26.39 -7.66
CA PHE A 24 12.55 -27.57 -6.85
C PHE A 24 11.34 -28.33 -7.39
N VAL A 25 11.60 -29.24 -8.34
CA VAL A 25 10.66 -30.30 -8.75
C VAL A 25 11.35 -31.65 -8.59
N TRP A 26 10.79 -32.55 -7.81
CA TRP A 26 11.38 -33.87 -7.54
C TRP A 26 10.31 -34.94 -7.37
N THR A 27 10.76 -36.17 -7.18
CA THR A 27 9.86 -37.29 -6.85
C THR A 27 10.25 -37.93 -5.54
N ARG A 28 9.26 -38.39 -4.79
CA ARG A 28 9.40 -39.14 -3.53
C ARG A 28 8.30 -40.19 -3.48
N ASP A 29 8.66 -41.46 -3.34
CA ASP A 29 7.73 -42.59 -3.22
C ASP A 29 6.66 -42.64 -4.33
N GLY A 30 7.09 -42.42 -5.59
CA GLY A 30 6.20 -42.42 -6.75
C GLY A 30 5.34 -41.16 -6.93
N THR A 31 5.43 -40.22 -5.98
CA THR A 31 4.73 -38.94 -5.98
C THR A 31 5.60 -37.83 -6.56
N ILE A 32 5.01 -36.94 -7.35
CA ILE A 32 5.69 -35.74 -7.87
C ILE A 32 5.41 -34.57 -6.91
N LEU A 33 6.47 -33.87 -6.52
CA LEU A 33 6.43 -32.75 -5.59
C LEU A 33 7.07 -31.52 -6.22
N VAL A 34 6.51 -30.35 -5.91
CA VAL A 34 7.01 -29.04 -6.34
C VAL A 34 6.99 -28.03 -5.20
N ARG A 35 8.00 -27.16 -5.15
CA ARG A 35 7.99 -25.91 -4.37
C ARG A 35 8.82 -24.85 -5.08
N ARG A 36 8.57 -23.58 -4.78
CA ARG A 36 9.31 -22.47 -5.40
C ARG A 36 10.68 -22.28 -4.75
N GLU A 37 10.70 -22.29 -3.42
CA GLU A 37 11.90 -22.06 -2.61
C GLU A 37 12.15 -23.19 -1.61
N HIS A 38 13.39 -23.29 -1.14
CA HIS A 38 13.80 -24.38 -0.24
C HIS A 38 13.01 -24.43 1.09
N ARG A 39 12.47 -23.29 1.55
CA ARG A 39 11.73 -23.20 2.81
C ARG A 39 10.21 -23.33 2.67
N GLU A 40 9.70 -23.38 1.44
CA GLU A 40 8.26 -23.52 1.21
C GLU A 40 7.80 -24.97 1.36
N PRO A 41 6.54 -25.19 1.80
CA PRO A 41 5.96 -26.52 1.84
C PRO A 41 5.83 -27.11 0.43
N ALA A 42 6.18 -28.39 0.31
CA ALA A 42 6.07 -29.11 -0.95
C ALA A 42 4.61 -29.38 -1.31
N LYS A 43 4.19 -29.02 -2.53
CA LYS A 43 2.86 -29.35 -3.06
C LYS A 43 2.94 -30.59 -3.94
N ARG A 44 1.95 -31.47 -3.80
CA ARG A 44 1.84 -32.72 -4.57
C ARG A 44 1.12 -32.48 -5.89
N ILE A 45 1.66 -33.04 -6.97
CA ILE A 45 1.05 -33.04 -8.31
C ILE A 45 0.54 -34.45 -8.62
N ARG A 46 -0.77 -34.61 -8.87
CA ARG A 46 -1.38 -35.90 -9.26
C ARG A 46 -1.88 -35.90 -10.71
N SER A 47 -2.17 -34.72 -11.26
CA SER A 47 -2.62 -34.51 -12.64
C SER A 47 -2.05 -33.21 -13.22
N GLU A 48 -2.22 -33.00 -14.53
CA GLU A 48 -1.89 -31.72 -15.15
C GLU A 48 -2.75 -30.58 -14.61
N ASN A 49 -4.05 -30.82 -14.36
CA ASN A 49 -4.94 -29.83 -13.75
C ASN A 49 -4.50 -29.41 -12.33
N ASP A 50 -4.02 -30.36 -11.51
CA ASP A 50 -3.43 -30.01 -10.20
C ASP A 50 -2.20 -29.13 -10.36
N PHE A 51 -1.37 -29.43 -11.36
CA PHE A 51 -0.20 -28.62 -11.68
C PHE A 51 -0.60 -27.22 -12.13
N GLU A 52 -1.58 -27.08 -13.01
CA GLU A 52 -2.10 -25.79 -13.48
C GLU A 52 -2.69 -24.95 -12.34
N LYS A 53 -3.48 -25.56 -11.44
CA LYS A 53 -3.99 -24.88 -10.24
C LYS A 53 -2.87 -24.42 -9.32
N ILE A 54 -1.86 -25.26 -9.10
CA ILE A 54 -0.68 -24.91 -8.31
C ILE A 54 0.04 -23.72 -8.97
N ILE A 55 0.40 -23.83 -10.25
CA ILE A 55 1.07 -22.77 -10.99
C ILE A 55 0.25 -21.49 -10.99
N TYR A 56 -1.05 -21.55 -11.26
CA TYR A 56 -1.94 -20.39 -11.24
C TYR A 56 -1.97 -19.73 -9.86
N SER A 57 -2.17 -20.50 -8.78
CA SER A 57 -2.14 -19.97 -7.41
C SER A 57 -0.82 -19.28 -7.10
N PHE A 58 0.30 -19.83 -7.58
CA PHE A 58 1.62 -19.26 -7.39
C PHE A 58 1.88 -18.05 -8.29
N VAL A 59 1.42 -18.04 -9.54
CA VAL A 59 1.54 -16.90 -10.46
C VAL A 59 0.76 -15.73 -9.87
N ILE A 60 -0.44 -15.97 -9.35
CA ILE A 60 -1.22 -14.96 -8.63
C ILE A 60 -0.47 -14.47 -7.38
N GLN A 61 0.07 -15.37 -6.55
CA GLN A 61 0.87 -14.97 -5.38
C GLN A 61 2.15 -14.22 -5.77
N PHE A 62 2.83 -14.64 -6.83
CA PHE A 62 4.03 -14.00 -7.35
C PHE A 62 3.73 -12.62 -7.92
N ILE A 63 2.62 -12.46 -8.66
CA ILE A 63 2.13 -11.17 -9.11
C ILE A 63 1.77 -10.29 -7.90
N LYS A 64 1.16 -10.87 -6.85
CA LYS A 64 0.92 -10.18 -5.57
C LYS A 64 2.22 -9.70 -4.92
N ASP A 65 3.30 -10.48 -5.00
CA ASP A 65 4.60 -10.15 -4.39
C ASP A 65 5.51 -9.29 -5.28
N LYS A 66 5.16 -9.09 -6.56
CA LYS A 66 6.01 -8.39 -7.56
C LYS A 66 5.91 -6.87 -7.50
N TYR A 67 4.72 -6.37 -7.18
CA TYR A 67 4.38 -4.96 -7.19
C TYR A 67 4.37 -4.40 -5.77
N LEU A 68 4.64 -3.10 -5.63
CA LEU A 68 4.55 -2.41 -4.36
C LEU A 68 3.09 -2.24 -3.97
N SER A 69 2.68 -2.73 -2.80
CA SER A 69 1.33 -2.50 -2.28
C SER A 69 1.25 -1.24 -1.41
N LEU A 70 0.21 -0.45 -1.66
CA LEU A 70 -0.09 0.79 -0.96
C LEU A 70 -1.51 0.70 -0.40
N GLY A 71 -1.73 1.30 0.76
CA GLY A 71 -3.06 1.55 1.28
C GLY A 71 -3.23 2.98 1.78
N LEU A 72 -4.49 3.37 1.97
CA LEU A 72 -4.93 4.61 2.57
C LEU A 72 -6.03 4.31 3.59
N LEU A 73 -5.99 4.96 4.75
CA LEU A 73 -7.08 5.00 5.69
C LEU A 73 -7.12 6.35 6.44
N ASN A 74 -8.31 6.93 6.58
CA ASN A 74 -8.61 7.91 7.61
C ASN A 74 -9.33 7.18 8.79
N PRO A 75 -8.68 6.89 9.93
CA PRO A 75 -9.30 6.25 11.07
C PRO A 75 -10.04 7.23 12.01
N GLY A 76 -10.00 8.54 11.73
CA GLY A 76 -10.54 9.60 12.61
C GLY A 76 -9.78 9.81 13.93
N SER A 77 -8.84 8.92 14.27
CA SER A 77 -7.80 9.05 15.31
C SER A 77 -7.07 7.71 15.44
N LEU A 78 -5.73 7.71 15.45
CA LEU A 78 -4.96 6.50 15.73
C LEU A 78 -4.96 6.11 17.21
N GLY A 79 -5.37 7.00 18.13
CA GLY A 79 -5.38 6.71 19.57
C GLY A 79 -6.58 5.91 20.06
N ASN A 80 -7.48 5.52 19.15
CA ASN A 80 -8.72 4.79 19.43
C ASN A 80 -8.77 3.53 18.57
N LYS A 81 -9.65 2.56 18.95
CA LYS A 81 -9.99 1.39 18.11
C LYS A 81 -8.76 0.61 17.60
N HIS A 82 -7.80 0.39 18.50
CA HIS A 82 -6.51 -0.22 18.16
C HIS A 82 -6.68 -1.64 17.62
N ASP A 83 -7.55 -2.44 18.24
CA ASP A 83 -7.76 -3.84 17.85
C ASP A 83 -8.40 -3.93 16.47
N GLU A 84 -9.40 -3.10 16.19
CA GLU A 84 -10.05 -2.99 14.88
C GLU A 84 -9.05 -2.56 13.81
N PHE A 85 -8.18 -1.59 14.11
CA PHE A 85 -7.13 -1.15 13.19
C PHE A 85 -6.12 -2.26 12.91
N VAL A 86 -5.68 -3.00 13.94
CA VAL A 86 -4.77 -4.14 13.79
C VAL A 86 -5.41 -5.24 12.94
N VAL A 87 -6.67 -5.58 13.20
CA VAL A 87 -7.43 -6.58 12.41
C VAL A 87 -7.57 -6.14 10.96
N ALA A 88 -7.88 -4.87 10.70
CA ALA A 88 -7.96 -4.33 9.35
C ALA A 88 -6.62 -4.45 8.61
N MET A 89 -5.50 -4.09 9.26
CA MET A 89 -4.16 -4.24 8.69
C MET A 89 -3.72 -5.70 8.48
N MET A 90 -4.25 -6.64 9.26
CA MET A 90 -4.01 -8.08 9.06
C MET A 90 -4.83 -8.63 7.89
N ARG A 91 -6.04 -8.14 7.68
CA ARG A 91 -6.90 -8.51 6.53
C ARG A 91 -6.40 -7.90 5.23
N HIS A 92 -5.87 -6.68 5.30
CA HIS A 92 -5.40 -5.89 4.16
C HIS A 92 -3.90 -5.56 4.27
N PRO A 93 -3.01 -6.56 4.19
CA PRO A 93 -1.58 -6.34 4.37
C PRO A 93 -0.98 -5.57 3.18
N VAL A 94 -0.57 -4.33 3.42
CA VAL A 94 0.11 -3.47 2.44
C VAL A 94 1.55 -3.15 2.87
N GLU A 95 2.44 -2.81 1.94
CA GLU A 95 3.83 -2.46 2.28
C GLU A 95 3.95 -1.04 2.84
N ILE A 96 3.07 -0.15 2.40
CA ILE A 96 2.97 1.24 2.84
C ILE A 96 1.49 1.52 3.09
N MET A 97 1.12 1.95 4.29
CA MET A 97 -0.24 2.39 4.61
C MET A 97 -0.19 3.88 4.96
N ALA A 98 -0.75 4.71 4.11
CA ALA A 98 -0.99 6.12 4.37
C ALA A 98 -2.12 6.28 5.39
N ILE A 99 -1.91 7.16 6.36
CA ILE A 99 -2.89 7.48 7.41
C ILE A 99 -3.15 8.98 7.37
N ASN A 100 -4.42 9.37 7.26
CA ASN A 100 -4.87 10.74 7.54
C ASN A 100 -5.53 10.78 8.91
N GLU A 101 -5.69 11.97 9.48
CA GLU A 101 -6.20 12.14 10.84
C GLU A 101 -5.54 11.19 11.85
N THR A 102 -4.23 11.31 12.00
CA THR A 102 -3.51 10.52 13.02
C THR A 102 -3.93 10.93 14.44
N TRP A 103 -4.26 12.21 14.65
CA TRP A 103 -4.54 12.84 15.95
C TRP A 103 -3.39 12.70 16.97
N LEU A 104 -2.19 12.40 16.47
CA LEU A 104 -0.98 12.34 17.28
C LEU A 104 -0.37 13.73 17.40
N ARG A 105 0.24 13.99 18.56
CA ARG A 105 1.07 15.19 18.78
C ARG A 105 2.52 14.83 18.53
N GLU A 106 3.37 15.85 18.42
CA GLU A 106 4.82 15.63 18.45
C GLU A 106 5.22 14.82 19.70
N GLY A 107 6.02 13.76 19.51
CA GLY A 107 6.38 12.79 20.57
C GLY A 107 5.24 11.87 21.03
N GLY A 108 4.07 11.93 20.39
CA GLY A 108 2.87 11.19 20.76
C GLY A 108 2.73 9.80 20.15
N GLU A 109 3.76 9.28 19.47
CA GLU A 109 3.74 8.02 18.70
C GLU A 109 3.36 6.80 19.54
N ALA A 110 3.68 6.83 20.84
CA ALA A 110 3.37 5.73 21.77
C ALA A 110 1.87 5.48 21.93
N ARG A 111 1.01 6.44 21.55
CA ARG A 111 -0.45 6.26 21.55
C ARG A 111 -0.98 5.51 20.34
N ALA A 112 -0.19 5.35 19.29
CA ALA A 112 -0.61 4.66 18.08
C ALA A 112 -0.51 3.13 18.25
N PRO A 113 -1.38 2.35 17.58
CA PRO A 113 -1.35 0.89 17.63
C PRO A 113 -0.03 0.32 17.09
N VAL A 114 0.55 -0.62 17.84
CA VAL A 114 1.77 -1.30 17.42
C VAL A 114 1.42 -2.40 16.42
N LEU A 115 1.78 -2.19 15.15
CA LEU A 115 1.64 -3.19 14.10
C LEU A 115 2.92 -4.05 13.98
N PRO A 116 2.85 -5.38 14.22
CA PRO A 116 4.00 -6.26 14.06
C PRO A 116 4.60 -6.17 12.65
N GLY A 117 5.90 -5.89 12.59
CA GLY A 117 6.60 -5.79 11.30
C GLY A 117 6.41 -4.46 10.57
N TYR A 118 5.82 -3.44 11.19
CA TYR A 118 5.76 -2.07 10.65
C TYR A 118 6.52 -1.08 11.53
N ARG A 119 6.76 0.10 10.98
CA ARG A 119 7.21 1.30 11.70
C ARG A 119 6.30 2.47 11.32
N LEU A 120 5.90 3.28 12.29
CA LEU A 120 5.15 4.49 12.04
C LEU A 120 6.12 5.65 11.76
N ARG A 121 5.79 6.46 10.76
CA ARG A 121 6.32 7.82 10.56
C ARG A 121 5.11 8.74 10.51
N HIS A 122 5.11 9.83 11.26
CA HIS A 122 3.98 10.76 11.27
C HIS A 122 4.47 12.20 11.23
N ALA A 123 3.60 13.08 10.72
CA ALA A 123 3.72 14.52 10.76
C ALA A 123 2.48 15.04 11.51
N PRO A 124 2.63 15.54 12.76
CA PRO A 124 1.52 16.13 13.48
C PRO A 124 1.07 17.43 12.78
N ARG A 125 -0.19 17.80 12.94
CA ARG A 125 -0.66 19.11 12.50
C ARG A 125 0.08 20.20 13.25
N ASP A 126 0.56 21.22 12.53
CA ASP A 126 1.11 22.41 13.17
C ASP A 126 0.00 23.17 13.91
N SER A 127 0.17 23.33 15.21
CA SER A 127 -0.81 23.97 16.11
C SER A 127 -0.43 25.42 16.45
N ALA A 128 0.65 25.94 15.85
CA ALA A 128 1.18 27.26 16.16
C ALA A 128 0.41 28.43 15.49
N GLY A 129 -0.63 28.16 14.69
CA GLY A 129 -1.28 29.15 13.82
C GLY A 129 -2.68 29.66 14.20
N SER A 130 -3.42 29.02 15.10
CA SER A 130 -4.85 29.35 15.30
C SER A 130 -5.29 29.32 16.76
N GLY A 131 -5.56 30.49 17.32
CA GLY A 131 -5.99 30.69 18.71
C GLY A 131 -7.41 30.20 19.04
N GLY A 132 -7.75 28.94 18.79
CA GLY A 132 -9.04 28.37 19.18
C GLY A 132 -9.08 26.84 19.16
N GLY A 133 -9.99 26.23 19.93
CA GLY A 133 -10.14 24.78 20.08
C GLY A 133 -10.44 23.97 18.80
N ARG A 134 -10.46 24.60 17.62
CA ARG A 134 -10.56 23.99 16.28
C ARG A 134 -9.23 23.37 15.81
N ASP A 135 -8.15 23.57 16.57
CA ASP A 135 -6.80 23.05 16.29
C ASP A 135 -6.54 21.66 16.87
N ARG A 136 -7.57 21.04 17.47
CA ARG A 136 -7.48 19.66 17.96
C ARG A 136 -7.86 18.71 16.83
N GLY A 137 -6.87 18.04 16.26
CA GLY A 137 -7.07 16.95 15.29
C GLY A 137 -6.30 17.15 13.99
N GLY A 138 -6.32 16.13 13.14
CA GLY A 138 -5.53 16.09 11.90
C GLY A 138 -4.20 15.35 12.04
N GLY A 139 -3.22 15.79 11.26
CA GLY A 139 -1.93 15.12 11.09
C GLY A 139 -2.02 13.93 10.15
N VAL A 140 -0.89 13.59 9.54
CA VAL A 140 -0.79 12.50 8.58
C VAL A 140 0.38 11.58 8.91
N GLY A 141 0.43 10.40 8.32
CA GLY A 141 1.51 9.47 8.55
C GLY A 141 1.54 8.29 7.59
N PHE A 142 2.55 7.45 7.79
CA PHE A 142 2.71 6.20 7.10
C PHE A 142 3.10 5.09 8.08
N TYR A 143 2.37 3.97 8.05
CA TYR A 143 2.92 2.70 8.51
C TYR A 143 3.71 2.06 7.38
N LEU A 144 5.00 1.83 7.62
CA LEU A 144 5.93 1.27 6.67
C LEU A 144 6.33 -0.14 7.09
N LYS A 145 6.09 -1.13 6.24
CA LYS A 145 6.53 -2.49 6.49
C LYS A 145 8.06 -2.54 6.60
N ARG A 146 8.57 -3.26 7.59
CA ARG A 146 10.02 -3.45 7.80
C ARG A 146 10.62 -4.09 6.55
N GLY A 147 11.72 -3.52 6.08
CA GLY A 147 12.35 -3.90 4.80
C GLY A 147 12.03 -2.96 3.64
N VAL A 148 10.94 -2.18 3.71
CA VAL A 148 10.68 -1.11 2.73
C VAL A 148 11.67 0.02 2.95
N ASN A 149 12.49 0.32 1.93
CA ASN A 149 13.44 1.42 1.93
C ASN A 149 12.77 2.70 1.39
N ALA A 150 12.03 3.37 2.27
CA ALA A 150 11.41 4.66 2.01
C ALA A 150 12.06 5.74 2.88
N ARG A 151 12.35 6.90 2.29
CA ARG A 151 12.97 8.07 2.94
C ARG A 151 11.98 9.22 2.94
N LEU A 152 11.98 10.05 3.98
CA LEU A 152 11.20 11.29 3.97
C LEU A 152 11.81 12.27 2.97
N ILE A 153 10.95 12.99 2.24
CA ILE A 153 11.34 14.07 1.35
C ILE A 153 10.85 15.38 1.96
N ALA A 154 11.71 16.41 1.94
CA ALA A 154 11.28 17.76 2.23
C ALA A 154 10.36 18.27 1.11
N HIS A 155 9.29 18.94 1.49
CA HIS A 155 8.38 19.63 0.58
C HIS A 155 8.28 21.10 1.00
N PRO A 156 7.79 21.99 0.11
CA PRO A 156 7.50 23.37 0.46
C PRO A 156 6.63 23.44 1.73
N GLN A 157 6.97 24.38 2.61
CA GLN A 157 6.22 24.63 3.82
C GLN A 157 4.87 25.22 3.45
N ALA A 158 3.79 24.59 3.91
CA ALA A 158 2.44 25.00 3.58
C ALA A 158 1.49 24.67 4.74
N PRO A 159 0.39 25.42 4.92
CA PRO A 159 -0.54 25.25 6.03
C PRO A 159 -1.51 24.07 5.80
N ILE A 160 -1.00 22.92 5.33
CA ILE A 160 -1.78 21.71 5.08
C ILE A 160 -1.09 20.52 5.74
N ASP A 161 -1.87 19.52 6.14
CA ASP A 161 -1.29 18.30 6.67
C ASP A 161 -0.85 17.42 5.49
N GLN A 162 0.45 17.33 5.25
CA GLN A 162 1.00 16.48 4.19
C GLN A 162 2.33 15.84 4.58
N MET A 163 2.66 14.74 3.92
CA MET A 163 3.90 13.99 4.16
C MET A 163 4.29 13.21 2.91
N TRP A 164 5.58 13.24 2.56
CA TRP A 164 6.09 12.65 1.32
C TRP A 164 7.23 11.67 1.56
N LEU A 165 7.22 10.57 0.82
CA LEU A 165 8.22 9.50 0.82
C LEU A 165 8.88 9.36 -0.55
N SER A 166 10.20 9.16 -0.55
CA SER A 166 11.00 8.74 -1.69
C SER A 166 11.28 7.25 -1.60
N LEU A 167 11.04 6.56 -2.71
CA LEU A 167 11.49 5.20 -2.94
C LEU A 167 12.31 5.15 -4.24
N THR A 168 13.27 4.25 -4.28
CA THR A 168 13.94 3.87 -5.52
C THR A 168 13.67 2.39 -5.77
N LEU A 169 13.03 2.07 -6.89
CA LEU A 169 12.64 0.71 -7.26
C LEU A 169 13.13 0.43 -8.68
N ASN A 170 14.02 -0.54 -8.86
CA ASN A 170 14.65 -0.87 -10.14
C ASN A 170 15.21 0.37 -10.87
N GLY A 171 15.85 1.27 -10.13
CA GLY A 171 16.44 2.51 -10.66
C GLY A 171 15.46 3.67 -10.88
N LEU A 172 14.15 3.45 -10.74
CA LEU A 172 13.12 4.48 -10.89
C LEU A 172 12.84 5.14 -9.53
N LYS A 173 12.74 6.47 -9.52
CA LYS A 173 12.39 7.28 -8.35
C LYS A 173 10.87 7.44 -8.27
N LEU A 174 10.30 6.98 -7.16
CA LEU A 174 8.88 7.08 -6.85
C LEU A 174 8.68 8.00 -5.65
N ALA A 175 7.83 9.02 -5.80
CA ALA A 175 7.32 9.82 -4.70
C ALA A 175 5.94 9.30 -4.29
N ILE A 176 5.74 9.06 -3.00
CA ILE A 176 4.43 8.72 -2.42
C ILE A 176 4.09 9.78 -1.38
N GLY A 177 3.08 10.59 -1.67
CA GLY A 177 2.55 11.63 -0.80
C GLY A 177 1.22 11.22 -0.20
N THR A 178 1.01 11.61 1.05
CA THR A 178 -0.34 11.70 1.61
C THR A 178 -0.64 13.10 2.08
N ALA A 179 -1.88 13.55 1.88
CA ALA A 179 -2.35 14.85 2.32
C ALA A 179 -3.76 14.77 2.88
N TYR A 180 -4.05 15.61 3.86
CA TYR A 180 -5.36 15.72 4.48
C TYR A 180 -5.82 17.17 4.47
N ARG A 181 -7.03 17.40 3.95
CA ARG A 181 -7.72 18.69 3.97
C ARG A 181 -8.91 18.60 4.91
N PRO A 182 -8.94 19.36 6.01
CA PRO A 182 -10.15 19.50 6.81
C PRO A 182 -11.31 20.10 6.01
N PRO A 183 -12.58 19.73 6.29
CA PRO A 183 -13.71 20.22 5.51
C PRO A 183 -13.86 21.76 5.52
N TRP A 184 -13.42 22.42 6.60
CA TRP A 184 -13.44 23.89 6.74
C TRP A 184 -12.28 24.63 6.06
N GLN A 185 -11.21 23.92 5.66
CA GLN A 185 -10.03 24.55 5.05
C GLN A 185 -10.36 25.05 3.63
N ASN A 186 -9.83 26.20 3.23
CA ASN A 186 -10.02 26.72 1.88
C ASN A 186 -9.44 25.76 0.82
N VAL A 187 -10.20 25.52 -0.26
CA VAL A 187 -9.81 24.58 -1.32
C VAL A 187 -8.61 25.09 -2.13
N ASP A 188 -8.55 26.39 -2.43
CA ASP A 188 -7.46 26.98 -3.21
C ASP A 188 -6.15 26.91 -2.43
N THR A 189 -6.16 27.27 -1.14
CA THR A 189 -4.99 27.12 -0.26
C THR A 189 -4.46 25.68 -0.24
N PHE A 190 -5.36 24.69 -0.24
CA PHE A 190 -4.96 23.29 -0.26
C PHE A 190 -4.38 22.86 -1.60
N LEU A 191 -5.02 23.22 -2.72
CA LEU A 191 -4.57 22.86 -4.05
C LEU A 191 -3.28 23.59 -4.45
N ASP A 192 -3.10 24.85 -4.04
CA ASP A 192 -1.86 25.61 -4.27
C ASP A 192 -0.68 24.94 -3.55
N ALA A 193 -0.85 24.57 -2.29
CA ALA A 193 0.15 23.85 -1.51
C ALA A 193 0.53 22.49 -2.12
N LEU A 194 -0.46 21.74 -2.61
CA LEU A 194 -0.22 20.50 -3.33
C LEU A 194 0.47 20.73 -4.68
N THR A 195 0.12 21.80 -5.38
CA THR A 195 0.75 22.19 -6.65
C THR A 195 2.23 22.46 -6.43
N GLU A 196 2.59 23.30 -5.46
CA GLU A 196 3.99 23.57 -5.11
C GLU A 196 4.76 22.29 -4.75
N SER A 197 4.12 21.41 -3.96
CA SER A 197 4.72 20.15 -3.54
C SER A 197 4.97 19.20 -4.73
N VAL A 198 3.98 19.00 -5.60
CA VAL A 198 4.11 18.19 -6.81
C VAL A 198 5.16 18.78 -7.76
N THR A 199 5.18 20.10 -7.96
CA THR A 199 6.20 20.78 -8.80
C THR A 199 7.61 20.59 -8.25
N SER A 200 7.79 20.61 -6.92
CA SER A 200 9.09 20.36 -6.30
C SER A 200 9.63 18.93 -6.55
N LEU A 201 8.76 17.99 -6.94
CA LEU A 201 9.07 16.59 -7.19
C LEU A 201 9.36 16.28 -8.67
N HIS A 202 9.63 17.29 -9.50
CA HIS A 202 9.94 17.12 -10.94
C HIS A 202 11.08 16.13 -11.27
N ALA A 203 11.97 15.84 -10.32
CA ALA A 203 13.05 14.86 -10.47
C ALA A 203 12.65 13.40 -10.21
N PHE A 204 11.38 13.14 -9.90
CA PHE A 204 10.81 11.81 -9.71
C PHE A 204 10.15 11.32 -11.00
N ASP A 205 10.33 10.04 -11.30
CA ASP A 205 9.72 9.40 -12.47
C ASP A 205 8.21 9.20 -12.28
N TYR A 206 7.82 8.88 -11.04
CA TYR A 206 6.42 8.61 -10.68
C TYR A 206 6.02 9.30 -9.39
N ILE A 207 4.75 9.70 -9.34
CA ILE A 207 4.11 10.34 -8.20
C ILE A 207 2.81 9.56 -7.90
N VAL A 208 2.64 9.23 -6.63
CA VAL A 208 1.37 8.79 -6.06
C VAL A 208 1.00 9.80 -4.98
N LEU A 209 -0.20 10.37 -5.07
CA LEU A 209 -0.77 11.29 -4.11
C LEU A 209 -2.08 10.71 -3.61
N THR A 210 -2.19 10.52 -2.30
CA THR A 210 -3.37 9.88 -1.70
C THR A 210 -3.85 10.62 -0.46
N GLY A 211 -5.14 10.56 -0.16
CA GLY A 211 -5.64 11.00 1.14
C GLY A 211 -7.06 11.54 1.11
N ASP A 212 -7.54 11.91 2.29
CA ASP A 212 -8.86 12.53 2.49
C ASP A 212 -8.81 14.03 2.17
N PHE A 213 -9.36 14.39 1.02
CA PHE A 213 -9.36 15.77 0.55
C PHE A 213 -10.63 16.52 0.97
N ASN A 214 -11.62 15.83 1.55
CA ASN A 214 -12.95 16.38 1.84
C ASN A 214 -13.56 17.15 0.63
N ILE A 215 -13.34 16.64 -0.58
CA ILE A 215 -13.92 17.12 -1.84
C ILE A 215 -14.59 15.94 -2.52
N ASP A 216 -15.93 15.97 -2.58
CA ASP A 216 -16.71 14.84 -3.08
C ASP A 216 -16.68 14.75 -4.61
N LEU A 217 -16.06 13.70 -5.13
CA LEU A 217 -16.02 13.45 -6.58
C LEU A 217 -17.32 12.86 -7.14
N LEU A 218 -18.30 12.50 -6.29
CA LEU A 218 -19.65 12.17 -6.76
C LEU A 218 -20.42 13.46 -7.14
N GLU A 219 -20.04 14.61 -6.58
CA GLU A 219 -20.60 15.93 -6.91
C GLU A 219 -19.83 16.62 -8.06
N LEU A 220 -19.81 16.02 -9.26
CA LEU A 220 -19.01 16.50 -10.41
C LEU A 220 -19.26 17.96 -10.83
N ASN A 221 -20.43 18.51 -10.51
CA ASN A 221 -20.78 19.90 -10.84
C ASN A 221 -20.30 20.92 -9.80
N ALA A 222 -19.87 20.48 -8.62
CA ALA A 222 -19.44 21.38 -7.55
C ALA A 222 -18.16 22.14 -7.95
N PRO A 223 -18.04 23.45 -7.64
CA PRO A 223 -16.84 24.22 -7.97
C PRO A 223 -15.55 23.65 -7.38
N LYS A 224 -15.61 23.13 -6.14
CA LYS A 224 -14.47 22.45 -5.47
C LYS A 224 -13.99 21.22 -6.26
N THR A 225 -14.92 20.45 -6.81
CA THR A 225 -14.65 19.23 -7.56
C THR A 225 -14.01 19.55 -8.91
N LYS A 226 -14.51 20.57 -9.60
CA LYS A 226 -13.89 21.06 -10.85
C LYS A 226 -12.45 21.52 -10.64
N LYS A 227 -12.19 22.32 -9.60
CA LYS A 227 -10.83 22.76 -9.24
C LYS A 227 -9.88 21.60 -8.96
N LEU A 228 -10.35 20.58 -8.22
CA LEU A 228 -9.58 19.37 -7.96
C LEU A 228 -9.27 18.60 -9.25
N LEU A 229 -10.25 18.42 -10.14
CA LEU A 229 -10.05 17.74 -11.42
C LEU A 229 -9.06 18.50 -12.33
N ASP A 230 -9.13 19.84 -12.34
CA ASP A 230 -8.19 20.69 -13.07
C ASP A 230 -6.76 20.55 -12.50
N PHE A 231 -6.61 20.55 -11.17
CA PHE A 231 -5.33 20.27 -10.51
C PHE A 231 -4.76 18.91 -10.92
N LEU A 232 -5.55 17.84 -10.82
CA LEU A 232 -5.12 16.49 -11.16
C LEU A 232 -4.69 16.38 -12.63
N LYS A 233 -5.45 17.01 -13.53
CA LYS A 233 -5.11 17.08 -14.95
C LYS A 233 -3.80 17.82 -15.20
N CYS A 234 -3.59 18.98 -14.57
CA CYS A 234 -2.36 19.76 -14.69
C CYS A 234 -1.15 19.01 -14.11
N ALA A 235 -1.35 18.26 -13.03
CA ALA A 235 -0.33 17.42 -12.41
C ALA A 235 -0.05 16.11 -13.17
N GLY A 236 -0.87 15.77 -14.18
CA GLY A 236 -0.77 14.51 -14.92
C GLY A 236 -1.07 13.29 -14.04
N LEU A 237 -1.97 13.43 -13.06
CA LEU A 237 -2.35 12.36 -12.12
C LEU A 237 -3.76 11.86 -12.43
N ASP A 238 -3.90 10.56 -12.67
CA ASP A 238 -5.20 9.90 -12.78
C ASP A 238 -5.72 9.53 -11.39
N GLN A 239 -6.98 9.82 -11.10
CA GLN A 239 -7.64 9.36 -9.88
C GLN A 239 -8.30 7.99 -10.11
N TYR A 240 -7.97 7.01 -9.27
CA TYR A 240 -8.29 5.60 -9.50
C TYR A 240 -9.49 5.05 -8.72
N VAL A 241 -9.93 5.71 -7.64
CA VAL A 241 -11.08 5.26 -6.85
C VAL A 241 -12.36 5.86 -7.44
N THR A 242 -13.34 5.02 -7.71
CA THR A 242 -14.60 5.39 -8.41
C THR A 242 -15.86 5.05 -7.63
N VAL A 243 -15.72 4.54 -6.41
CA VAL A 243 -16.83 4.15 -5.52
C VAL A 243 -16.78 4.99 -4.24
N PRO A 244 -17.89 5.15 -3.50
CA PRO A 244 -17.90 5.90 -2.25
C PRO A 244 -16.87 5.37 -1.25
N THR A 245 -16.28 6.29 -0.48
CA THR A 245 -15.21 6.00 0.48
C THR A 245 -15.51 6.48 1.88
N HIS A 246 -16.49 7.35 2.07
CA HIS A 246 -16.93 7.80 3.39
C HIS A 246 -18.44 7.69 3.53
N PHE A 247 -18.89 7.15 4.67
CA PHE A 247 -20.26 6.77 4.94
C PHE A 247 -20.76 7.40 6.24
N THR A 248 -21.91 8.07 6.16
CA THR A 248 -22.67 8.51 7.33
C THR A 248 -24.04 7.84 7.32
N ASP A 249 -24.86 8.06 8.34
CA ASP A 249 -26.23 7.53 8.40
C ASP A 249 -27.12 8.06 7.25
N HIS A 250 -26.69 9.11 6.55
CA HIS A 250 -27.49 9.83 5.55
C HIS A 250 -26.77 10.11 4.24
N SER A 251 -25.48 9.77 4.10
CA SER A 251 -24.70 10.10 2.91
C SER A 251 -23.57 9.11 2.63
N GLU A 252 -23.25 8.97 1.35
CA GLU A 252 -22.08 8.26 0.85
C GLU A 252 -21.31 9.22 -0.07
N THR A 253 -20.03 9.45 0.21
CA THR A 253 -19.22 10.44 -0.52
C THR A 253 -17.90 9.83 -0.95
N LEU A 254 -17.33 10.29 -2.07
CA LEU A 254 -16.01 9.89 -2.53
C LEU A 254 -15.01 11.01 -2.24
N ILE A 255 -14.37 10.96 -1.08
CA ILE A 255 -13.47 12.02 -0.57
C ILE A 255 -12.04 11.53 -0.31
N ASP A 256 -11.85 10.24 -0.10
CA ASP A 256 -10.54 9.58 -0.02
C ASP A 256 -10.02 9.23 -1.43
N LEU A 257 -8.92 9.87 -1.84
CA LEU A 257 -8.40 9.79 -3.21
C LEU A 257 -7.10 8.99 -3.31
N LEU A 258 -6.85 8.41 -4.48
CA LEU A 258 -5.68 7.63 -4.85
C LEU A 258 -5.25 8.03 -6.27
N CYS A 259 -4.49 9.11 -6.36
CA CYS A 259 -4.12 9.75 -7.60
C CYS A 259 -2.69 9.37 -8.01
N SER A 260 -2.45 9.04 -9.27
CA SER A 260 -1.11 8.68 -9.72
C SER A 260 -0.88 8.80 -11.22
N ASN A 261 0.37 9.08 -11.61
CA ASN A 261 0.85 8.92 -12.99
C ASN A 261 1.44 7.51 -13.26
N ILE A 262 1.47 6.63 -12.26
CA ILE A 262 1.75 5.20 -12.45
C ILE A 262 0.43 4.43 -12.50
N LYS A 263 0.37 3.42 -13.38
CA LYS A 263 -0.78 2.51 -13.44
C LYS A 263 -0.98 1.79 -12.10
N ILE A 264 -2.19 1.86 -11.57
CA ILE A 264 -2.61 1.13 -10.37
C ILE A 264 -3.45 -0.10 -10.76
N THR A 265 -3.30 -1.19 -10.00
CA THR A 265 -4.09 -2.42 -10.16
C THR A 265 -4.54 -2.95 -8.79
N ASP A 266 -5.43 -3.94 -8.80
CA ASP A 266 -5.91 -4.62 -7.59
C ASP A 266 -6.44 -3.64 -6.52
N ILE A 267 -7.25 -2.66 -6.95
CA ILE A 267 -7.85 -1.68 -6.04
C ILE A 267 -8.97 -2.38 -5.27
N ASP A 268 -8.89 -2.31 -3.95
CA ASP A 268 -9.89 -2.79 -3.03
C ASP A 268 -10.33 -1.62 -2.14
N VAL A 269 -11.63 -1.46 -1.96
CA VAL A 269 -12.25 -0.41 -1.12
C VAL A 269 -13.16 -1.13 -0.14
N ASP A 270 -12.68 -1.27 1.09
CA ASP A 270 -13.36 -2.02 2.15
C ASP A 270 -13.84 -1.07 3.25
N HIS A 271 -15.15 -0.90 3.37
CA HIS A 271 -15.75 -0.13 4.46
C HIS A 271 -15.86 -1.02 5.71
N ILE A 272 -15.16 -0.62 6.78
CA ILE A 272 -15.13 -1.33 8.07
C ILE A 272 -15.80 -0.42 9.13
N PRO A 273 -17.13 -0.49 9.32
CA PRO A 273 -17.88 0.47 10.16
C PRO A 273 -17.39 0.54 11.60
N ASP A 274 -16.96 -0.60 12.16
CA ASP A 274 -16.43 -0.68 13.52
C ASP A 274 -15.13 0.11 13.68
N LEU A 275 -14.36 0.28 12.61
CA LEU A 275 -13.09 1.01 12.60
C LEU A 275 -13.31 2.50 12.32
N SER A 276 -13.89 2.85 11.17
CA SER A 276 -14.02 4.23 10.72
C SER A 276 -15.25 4.39 9.82
N ARG A 277 -15.71 5.63 9.68
CA ARG A 277 -16.66 6.03 8.64
C ARG A 277 -16.03 6.06 7.25
N HIS A 278 -14.69 6.04 7.18
CA HIS A 278 -13.94 5.94 5.94
C HIS A 278 -13.57 4.49 5.63
N SER A 279 -13.58 4.15 4.35
CA SER A 279 -13.09 2.87 3.83
C SER A 279 -11.58 2.78 3.90
N LEU A 280 -11.09 1.57 4.16
CA LEU A 280 -9.71 1.22 3.88
C LEU A 280 -9.57 1.00 2.38
N ILE A 281 -8.66 1.73 1.75
CA ILE A 281 -8.34 1.58 0.33
C ILE A 281 -7.00 0.85 0.25
N SER A 282 -6.91 -0.21 -0.55
CA SER A 282 -5.65 -0.88 -0.84
C SER A 282 -5.47 -1.09 -2.33
N CYS A 283 -4.23 -1.07 -2.81
CA CYS A 283 -3.92 -1.22 -4.22
C CYS A 283 -2.49 -1.74 -4.46
N LYS A 284 -2.16 -1.99 -5.73
CA LYS A 284 -0.80 -2.24 -6.19
C LYS A 284 -0.37 -1.23 -7.24
N LEU A 285 0.80 -0.65 -7.03
CA LEU A 285 1.47 0.20 -8.01
C LEU A 285 2.18 -0.69 -9.03
N ARG A 286 1.94 -0.50 -10.34
CA ARG A 286 2.54 -1.33 -11.41
C ARG A 286 4.03 -1.01 -11.65
N ILE A 287 4.79 -0.82 -10.58
CA ILE A 287 6.25 -0.72 -10.51
C ILE A 287 6.82 -2.01 -9.92
N LYS A 288 7.71 -2.66 -10.66
CA LYS A 288 8.36 -3.86 -10.15
C LYS A 288 9.22 -3.48 -8.95
N LYS A 289 9.15 -4.27 -7.88
CA LYS A 289 10.10 -4.18 -6.78
C LYS A 289 11.45 -4.74 -7.17
N ASP A 290 12.51 -4.35 -6.46
CA ASP A 290 13.80 -5.01 -6.57
C ASP A 290 13.66 -6.46 -6.11
N LYS A 291 14.27 -7.41 -6.83
CA LYS A 291 14.30 -8.80 -6.36
C LYS A 291 15.08 -8.83 -5.04
N PRO A 292 14.53 -9.37 -3.94
CA PRO A 292 15.30 -9.51 -2.71
C PRO A 292 16.52 -10.37 -2.97
N VAL A 293 17.71 -9.86 -2.62
CA VAL A 293 18.95 -10.62 -2.74
C VAL A 293 18.88 -11.80 -1.76
N PRO A 294 19.11 -13.05 -2.21
CA PRO A 294 19.10 -14.20 -1.31
C PRO A 294 20.09 -14.00 -0.16
N LYS A 295 19.61 -14.05 1.09
CA LYS A 295 20.48 -14.06 2.27
C LYS A 295 20.91 -15.49 2.55
N TRP A 296 22.20 -15.77 2.44
CA TRP A 296 22.80 -17.00 2.93
C TRP A 296 22.83 -16.96 4.45
N ILE A 297 22.16 -17.91 5.11
CA ILE A 297 22.26 -18.10 6.55
C ILE A 297 23.21 -19.28 6.78
N VAL A 298 24.41 -18.98 7.28
CA VAL A 298 25.35 -20.01 7.71
C VAL A 298 24.95 -20.42 9.13
N TYR A 299 24.50 -21.67 9.29
CA TYR A 299 24.32 -22.26 10.61
C TYR A 299 25.69 -22.61 11.19
N ARG A 300 26.02 -22.07 12.37
CA ARG A 300 27.10 -22.64 13.20
C ARG A 300 26.51 -23.83 13.97
N PRO A 301 27.07 -25.04 13.84
CA PRO A 301 26.72 -26.13 14.75
C PRO A 301 27.00 -25.70 16.18
N MET A 302 26.08 -25.97 17.10
CA MET A 302 26.43 -25.86 18.52
C MET A 302 27.52 -26.90 18.79
N LEU A 303 28.67 -26.44 19.28
CA LEU A 303 29.68 -27.34 19.83
C LEU A 303 29.06 -27.97 21.08
N SER A 304 28.73 -29.25 21.00
CA SER A 304 28.46 -30.08 22.17
C SER A 304 29.77 -30.25 22.94
N GLY A 305 29.90 -29.54 24.06
CA GLY A 305 30.93 -29.79 25.07
C GLY A 305 30.57 -30.98 25.95
#